data_AF-A0A099P744-F1
#
_entry.id   AF-A0A099P744-F1
#
_cell.length_a   1.000
_cell.length_b   1.000
_cell.length_c   1.000
_cell.angle_alpha   90.00
_cell.angle_beta   90.00
_cell.angle_gamma   90.00
#
_symmetry.space_group_name_H-M   'P 1'
#
loop_
_entity.id
_entity.type
_entity.pdbx_description
1 polymer ?
#
loop_
_entity_poly.entity_id
_entity_poly.type
_entity_poly.pdbx_seq_one_letter_code
_entity_poly.pdbx_strand_id
1 'polypeptide(L)'
;MLRVSRLGIRLCTQKLGSEYPKHGQLCLFSTVAAPVVDSRFFQTQNPINGYRQVQPSPEDEIIISMSSGVDSSVAALMYSKKYKNVRGVFMANWSPDKIIDSNSACTVDSDWIQVQETCRQLKIPCTRVNFEKEYWTQVFEPMLEQYERGLTPNPDIGCNKYVKFGKMMEYLEDNYRDSNKKWWLVTGHYSRILHNDTTGECNIFRAHYKCKDQSYYLASMPNRVLSKILMPIGHYTKPQIREIAQEYDLVTKDKPDSQGLCFVSQVGKFKDFLNEYITPNPGDIVTKDGKVWGRHQGLWSATIGQKSGISMPQGDPKYKGVWLVSDKNVERNQLIISRKDDHDAFYRDTIEVDLNTWYWMDKHTSWSTLNVDGSINCQVRSLQVPNIVEKFEMDIQNSKCSFKINEEIFGVAAGQTLALYRNDIVAVSDEALKAFNDLKLGKKYKYVIYKISDDKTQIVVDKTSTDDSYDKFLEEFPENDCKYAVYDFEYEISAGEGKRSKIVFFQWSPDTASVRAKMVYASSKDSLRRALNGVSSDIQGTDFSEVSYEAVLDKVSRGAGSH
;
A
#
# COMPACT_ATOMS: atom_id res chain seq x y z
N MET A 1 25.93 41.34 53.84
CA MET A 1 24.87 41.34 54.88
C MET A 1 24.06 40.06 54.66
N LEU A 2 24.32 38.94 55.34
CA LEU A 2 23.90 38.60 56.72
C LEU A 2 22.45 39.09 56.96
N ARG A 3 21.43 38.28 57.27
CA ARG A 3 21.37 37.12 58.16
C ARG A 3 20.07 36.34 57.95
N VAL A 4 20.14 35.05 58.28
CA VAL A 4 19.05 34.10 58.50
C VAL A 4 18.21 34.50 59.72
N SER A 5 16.89 34.29 59.68
CA SER A 5 16.12 33.95 60.90
C SER A 5 14.84 33.17 60.58
N ARG A 6 14.85 31.90 61.03
CA ARG A 6 13.66 31.08 61.29
C ARG A 6 12.80 31.75 62.37
N LEU A 7 11.48 31.59 62.33
CA LEU A 7 10.71 31.02 63.44
C LEU A 7 9.28 30.71 62.96
N GLY A 8 8.82 29.50 63.24
CA GLY A 8 7.41 29.16 63.14
C GLY A 8 6.71 29.28 64.49
N ILE A 9 5.39 29.08 64.40
CA ILE A 9 4.45 28.50 65.37
C ILE A 9 3.42 29.45 66.01
N ARG A 10 2.17 28.97 65.90
CA ARG A 10 0.97 29.06 66.77
C ARG A 10 -0.19 30.00 66.39
N LEU A 11 -1.17 29.34 65.75
CA LEU A 11 -2.62 29.37 65.98
C LEU A 11 -3.13 30.24 67.15
N CYS A 12 -4.11 31.08 66.85
CA CYS A 12 -5.22 31.38 67.76
C CYS A 12 -6.53 31.46 66.95
N THR A 13 -7.49 30.63 67.36
CA THR A 13 -8.87 30.55 66.86
C THR A 13 -9.75 31.64 67.49
N GLN A 14 -10.51 32.41 66.72
CA GLN A 14 -11.95 32.60 66.95
C GLN A 14 -12.66 33.39 65.84
N LYS A 15 -13.98 33.23 65.85
CA LYS A 15 -14.95 33.29 64.76
C LYS A 15 -15.49 34.70 64.46
N LEU A 16 -15.73 34.90 63.16
CA LEU A 16 -16.91 35.48 62.49
C LEU A 16 -17.38 36.89 62.90
N GLY A 17 -17.04 37.84 62.04
CA GLY A 17 -17.79 39.05 61.74
C GLY A 17 -17.54 39.41 60.27
N SER A 18 -18.61 39.63 59.51
CA SER A 18 -18.65 39.82 58.06
C SER A 18 -17.82 41.01 57.56
N GLU A 19 -16.89 40.76 56.64
CA GLU A 19 -16.42 41.70 55.62
C GLU A 19 -15.63 40.89 54.59
N TYR A 20 -15.98 40.96 53.31
CA TYR A 20 -15.21 40.39 52.21
C TYR A 20 -14.02 41.30 51.90
N PRO A 21 -12.75 40.81 51.92
CA PRO A 21 -11.68 41.46 51.19
C PRO A 21 -11.15 40.50 50.10
N LYS A 22 -11.52 40.85 48.87
CA LYS A 22 -10.67 40.87 47.67
C LYS A 22 -9.30 40.19 47.78
N HIS A 23 -9.22 38.87 47.68
CA HIS A 23 -8.04 38.19 47.15
C HIS A 23 -8.47 37.01 46.30
N GLY A 24 -8.79 37.31 45.04
CA GLY A 24 -8.82 36.30 43.99
C GLY A 24 -7.40 35.84 43.71
N GLN A 25 -7.18 34.52 43.71
CA GLN A 25 -6.01 33.95 43.04
C GLN A 25 -6.19 34.20 41.55
N LEU A 26 -5.34 35.06 40.99
CA LEU A 26 -5.29 35.26 39.55
C LEU A 26 -4.71 33.98 38.93
N CYS A 27 -5.55 33.21 38.26
CA CYS A 27 -5.10 32.15 37.37
C CYS A 27 -4.39 32.82 36.19
N LEU A 28 -3.06 32.84 36.21
CA LEU A 28 -2.28 33.53 35.19
C LEU A 28 -2.38 32.83 33.83
N PHE A 29 -2.50 31.49 33.81
CA PHE A 29 -2.81 30.68 32.63
C PHE A 29 -3.44 29.34 33.05
N SER A 30 -4.49 28.91 32.35
CA SER A 30 -5.00 27.54 32.33
C SER A 30 -4.82 27.01 30.92
N THR A 31 -3.98 25.99 30.75
CA THR A 31 -3.93 25.21 29.51
C THR A 31 -4.21 23.77 29.88
N VAL A 32 -5.02 23.09 29.08
CA VAL A 32 -5.20 21.64 29.20
C VAL A 32 -3.82 21.03 28.96
N ALA A 33 -3.28 20.30 29.93
CA ALA A 33 -2.08 19.50 29.70
C ALA A 33 -2.35 18.60 28.48
N ALA A 34 -1.71 18.90 27.36
CA ALA A 34 -1.76 18.02 26.20
C ALA A 34 -1.04 16.72 26.61
N PRO A 35 -1.61 15.53 26.35
CA PRO A 35 -0.88 14.30 26.56
C PRO A 35 0.43 14.39 25.75
N VAL A 36 1.54 14.00 26.36
CA VAL A 36 2.80 13.82 25.64
C VAL A 36 2.55 12.69 24.65
N VAL A 37 2.29 13.06 23.39
CA VAL A 37 2.18 12.11 22.29
C VAL A 37 3.59 11.61 22.02
N ASP A 38 3.76 10.30 21.99
CA ASP A 38 5.01 9.69 21.59
C ASP A 38 5.42 10.24 20.22
N SER A 39 6.59 10.88 20.14
CA SER A 39 7.15 11.45 18.91
C SER A 39 7.30 10.44 17.77
N ARG A 40 7.25 9.13 18.07
CA ARG A 40 7.23 8.04 17.10
C ARG A 40 5.89 7.87 16.40
N PHE A 41 4.79 8.33 16.98
CA PHE A 41 3.45 8.19 16.39
C PHE A 41 3.22 9.21 15.29
N PHE A 42 2.51 8.79 14.24
CA PHE A 42 2.18 9.60 13.06
C PHE A 42 3.41 10.08 12.27
N GLN A 43 4.55 9.39 12.40
CA GLN A 43 5.71 9.64 11.56
C GLN A 43 5.41 9.19 10.13
N THR A 44 5.58 10.12 9.18
CA THR A 44 5.44 9.79 7.76
C THR A 44 6.74 9.18 7.26
N GLN A 45 6.79 7.85 7.16
CA GLN A 45 7.89 7.16 6.50
C GLN A 45 7.72 7.21 4.98
N ASN A 46 8.83 7.48 4.28
CA ASN A 46 8.89 7.72 2.82
C ASN A 46 7.87 8.78 2.37
N PRO A 47 8.10 10.08 2.68
CA PRO A 47 7.26 11.15 2.16
C PRO A 47 7.30 11.15 0.63
N ILE A 48 6.17 11.41 0.01
CA ILE A 48 6.03 11.46 -1.45
C ILE A 48 5.72 12.91 -1.79
N ASN A 49 6.51 13.51 -2.70
CA ASN A 49 6.34 14.93 -3.02
C ASN A 49 4.93 15.22 -3.58
N GLY A 50 4.29 16.28 -3.08
CA GLY A 50 2.91 16.62 -3.40
C GLY A 50 1.85 15.71 -2.77
N TYR A 51 2.25 14.78 -1.89
CA TYR A 51 1.35 13.87 -1.19
C TYR A 51 1.60 13.93 0.32
N ARG A 52 0.51 14.04 1.09
CA ARG A 52 0.59 14.05 2.56
C ARG A 52 -0.45 13.15 3.19
N GLN A 53 -0.14 12.64 4.38
CA GLN A 53 -1.12 11.96 5.19
C GLN A 53 -2.07 12.98 5.84
N VAL A 54 -3.37 12.78 5.69
CA VAL A 54 -4.37 13.64 6.34
C VAL A 54 -4.38 13.34 7.84
N GLN A 55 -4.40 14.40 8.65
CA GLN A 55 -4.51 14.32 10.10
C GLN A 55 -5.88 14.88 10.51
N PRO A 56 -6.66 14.15 11.33
CA PRO A 56 -7.89 14.65 11.91
C PRO A 56 -7.66 15.88 12.77
N SER A 57 -8.68 16.73 12.85
CA SER A 57 -8.73 17.84 13.80
C SER A 57 -8.97 17.30 15.22
N PRO A 58 -8.56 18.02 16.28
CA PRO A 58 -8.72 17.55 17.66
C PRO A 58 -10.16 17.22 18.08
N GLU A 59 -11.15 17.88 17.46
CA GLU A 59 -12.58 17.73 17.75
C GLU A 59 -13.27 16.66 16.90
N ASP A 60 -12.59 16.13 15.87
CA ASP A 60 -13.15 15.12 14.98
C ASP A 60 -13.39 13.80 15.72
N GLU A 61 -14.40 13.05 15.29
CA GLU A 61 -14.72 11.73 15.82
C GLU A 61 -13.81 10.67 15.16
N ILE A 62 -13.09 9.89 15.96
CA ILE A 62 -12.15 8.88 15.48
C ILE A 62 -12.72 7.49 15.76
N ILE A 63 -13.13 6.80 14.71
CA ILE A 63 -13.69 5.46 14.77
C ILE A 63 -12.62 4.46 14.36
N ILE A 64 -12.17 3.64 15.30
CA ILE A 64 -11.20 2.57 15.02
C ILE A 64 -11.97 1.30 14.67
N SER A 65 -11.76 0.77 13.46
CA SER A 65 -12.21 -0.57 13.09
C SER A 65 -11.34 -1.59 13.84
N MET A 66 -11.89 -2.15 14.90
CA MET A 66 -11.20 -3.07 15.80
C MET A 66 -11.39 -4.50 15.32
N SER A 67 -10.26 -5.20 15.18
CA SER A 67 -10.22 -6.67 15.17
C SER A 67 -9.60 -7.14 16.48
N SER A 68 -9.61 -8.44 16.73
CA SER A 68 -8.89 -9.04 17.86
C SER A 68 -7.36 -9.11 17.65
N GLY A 69 -6.84 -8.55 16.55
CA GLY A 69 -5.42 -8.57 16.20
C GLY A 69 -4.62 -7.37 16.72
N VAL A 70 -3.29 -7.56 16.81
CA VAL A 70 -2.34 -6.55 17.28
C VAL A 70 -2.36 -5.25 16.47
N ASP A 71 -2.60 -5.35 15.17
CA ASP A 71 -2.50 -4.24 14.22
C ASP A 71 -3.57 -3.16 14.50
N SER A 72 -4.81 -3.57 14.71
CA SER A 72 -5.88 -2.66 15.11
C SER A 72 -5.72 -2.15 16.55
N SER A 73 -5.16 -2.96 17.47
CA SER A 73 -4.89 -2.52 18.85
C SER A 73 -3.86 -1.40 18.89
N VAL A 74 -2.78 -1.51 18.11
CA VAL A 74 -1.74 -0.46 18.01
C VAL A 74 -2.29 0.78 17.31
N ALA A 75 -3.10 0.63 16.25
CA ALA A 75 -3.80 1.77 15.66
C ALA A 75 -4.69 2.51 16.69
N ALA A 76 -5.46 1.77 17.49
CA ALA A 76 -6.28 2.35 18.56
C ALA A 76 -5.44 3.07 19.63
N LEU A 77 -4.29 2.50 20.00
CA LEU A 77 -3.34 3.12 20.93
C LEU A 77 -2.82 4.45 20.38
N MET A 78 -2.37 4.51 19.12
CA MET A 78 -1.83 5.73 18.50
C MET A 78 -2.83 6.88 18.57
N TYR A 79 -4.09 6.63 18.22
CA TYR A 79 -5.13 7.66 18.23
C TYR A 79 -5.62 7.99 19.65
N SER A 80 -5.76 7.01 20.55
CA SER A 80 -6.19 7.27 21.94
C SER A 80 -5.22 8.14 22.74
N LYS A 81 -3.94 8.17 22.35
CA LYS A 81 -2.94 9.07 22.95
C LYS A 81 -3.02 10.52 22.45
N LYS A 82 -3.52 10.75 21.23
CA LYS A 82 -3.54 12.08 20.59
C LYS A 82 -4.93 12.73 20.59
N TYR A 83 -6.01 11.95 20.54
CA TYR A 83 -7.37 12.42 20.37
C TYR A 83 -8.27 12.00 21.54
N LYS A 84 -9.26 12.85 21.88
CA LYS A 84 -10.22 12.56 22.96
C LYS A 84 -11.44 11.78 22.49
N ASN A 85 -11.91 12.05 21.28
CA ASN A 85 -13.14 11.48 20.72
C ASN A 85 -12.84 10.18 19.96
N VAL A 86 -12.21 9.20 20.64
CA VAL A 86 -11.82 7.92 20.04
C VAL A 86 -12.74 6.80 20.49
N ARG A 87 -13.20 5.96 19.56
CA ARG A 87 -14.03 4.78 19.86
C ARG A 87 -13.66 3.59 18.98
N GLY A 88 -13.77 2.39 19.53
CA GLY A 88 -13.66 1.14 18.78
C GLY A 88 -15.01 0.70 18.21
N VAL A 89 -15.00 0.12 17.01
CA VAL A 89 -16.14 -0.59 16.43
C VAL A 89 -15.67 -1.97 15.99
N PHE A 90 -16.33 -3.02 16.48
CA PHE A 90 -16.11 -4.40 16.07
C PHE A 90 -17.24 -4.86 15.13
N MET A 91 -16.86 -5.42 13.98
CA MET A 91 -17.79 -5.95 12.99
C MET A 91 -17.94 -7.46 13.18
N ALA A 92 -19.09 -7.89 13.66
CA ALA A 92 -19.49 -9.29 13.66
C ALA A 92 -20.06 -9.64 12.28
N ASN A 93 -19.25 -10.31 11.46
CA ASN A 93 -19.58 -10.65 10.07
C ASN A 93 -19.87 -12.14 9.87
N TRP A 94 -19.63 -12.95 10.91
CA TRP A 94 -19.84 -14.39 10.86
C TRP A 94 -20.12 -14.91 12.26
N SER A 95 -21.25 -15.61 12.42
CA SER A 95 -21.53 -16.41 13.60
C SER A 95 -21.33 -17.87 13.23
N PRO A 96 -20.43 -18.62 13.91
CA PRO A 96 -20.38 -20.07 13.74
C PRO A 96 -21.76 -20.63 14.08
N ASP A 97 -22.33 -21.45 13.19
CA ASP A 97 -23.58 -22.13 13.50
C ASP A 97 -23.42 -22.94 14.79
N LYS A 98 -24.48 -22.88 15.60
CA LYS A 98 -24.58 -23.56 16.89
C LYS A 98 -24.28 -25.04 16.70
N ILE A 99 -23.11 -25.49 17.15
CA ILE A 99 -22.93 -26.90 17.52
C ILE A 99 -23.86 -27.11 18.72
N ILE A 100 -25.06 -27.65 18.46
CA ILE A 100 -25.95 -28.19 19.49
C ILE A 100 -25.31 -29.50 19.93
N ASP A 101 -24.26 -29.39 20.73
CA ASP A 101 -23.82 -30.48 21.59
C ASP A 101 -24.06 -30.00 23.01
N SER A 102 -24.94 -30.70 23.72
CA SER A 102 -25.53 -30.32 25.02
C SER A 102 -24.54 -30.24 26.18
N ASN A 103 -23.24 -30.29 25.89
CA ASN A 103 -22.13 -30.11 26.83
C ASN A 103 -21.06 -29.09 26.37
N SER A 104 -21.28 -28.35 25.28
CA SER A 104 -20.39 -27.26 24.87
C SER A 104 -20.95 -25.91 25.36
N ALA A 105 -20.24 -25.31 26.31
CA ALA A 105 -20.55 -23.99 26.85
C ALA A 105 -20.75 -22.98 25.72
N CYS A 106 -21.70 -22.05 25.90
CA CYS A 106 -21.94 -20.88 25.05
C CYS A 106 -20.70 -20.48 24.27
N THR A 107 -20.73 -20.53 22.93
CA THR A 107 -19.66 -20.04 22.07
C THR A 107 -19.54 -18.53 22.26
N VAL A 108 -18.81 -18.12 23.30
CA VAL A 108 -18.51 -16.71 23.50
C VAL A 108 -17.58 -16.30 22.37
N ASP A 109 -17.98 -15.26 21.65
CA ASP A 109 -17.19 -14.61 20.61
C ASP A 109 -15.88 -14.11 21.24
N SER A 110 -14.86 -14.97 21.19
CA SER A 110 -13.58 -14.76 21.86
C SER A 110 -12.82 -13.56 21.28
N ASP A 111 -13.10 -13.23 20.02
CA ASP A 111 -12.59 -12.03 19.36
C ASP A 111 -13.26 -10.77 19.91
N TRP A 112 -14.58 -10.79 20.12
CA TRP A 112 -15.28 -9.67 20.75
C TRP A 112 -14.80 -9.42 22.19
N ILE A 113 -14.61 -10.46 23.00
CA ILE A 113 -14.06 -10.31 24.36
C ILE A 113 -12.68 -9.63 24.31
N GLN A 114 -11.80 -10.05 23.41
CA GLN A 114 -10.46 -9.46 23.26
C GLN A 114 -10.50 -8.01 22.83
N VAL A 115 -11.45 -7.63 21.95
CA VAL A 115 -11.65 -6.24 21.58
C VAL A 115 -12.12 -5.41 22.78
N GLN A 116 -13.09 -5.91 23.55
CA GLN A 116 -13.55 -5.24 24.76
C GLN A 116 -12.40 -5.03 25.76
N GLU A 117 -11.56 -6.04 25.94
CA GLU A 117 -10.41 -5.99 26.85
C GLU A 117 -9.36 -4.98 26.38
N THR A 118 -9.06 -4.96 25.08
CA THR A 118 -8.18 -3.95 24.47
C THR A 118 -8.74 -2.53 24.65
N CYS A 119 -10.03 -2.33 24.39
CA CYS A 119 -10.67 -1.02 24.54
C CYS A 119 -10.72 -0.56 26.00
N ARG A 120 -10.93 -1.50 26.95
CA ARG A 120 -10.86 -1.25 28.39
C ARG A 120 -9.47 -0.81 28.82
N GLN A 121 -8.42 -1.48 28.35
CA GLN A 121 -7.03 -1.10 28.59
C GLN A 121 -6.74 0.33 28.09
N LEU A 122 -7.21 0.66 26.89
CA LEU A 122 -7.01 1.97 26.26
C LEU A 122 -7.98 3.06 26.76
N LYS A 123 -8.95 2.71 27.63
CA LYS A 123 -10.00 3.60 28.15
C LYS A 123 -10.83 4.27 27.04
N ILE A 124 -11.12 3.53 25.97
CA ILE A 124 -12.00 3.98 24.88
C ILE A 124 -13.29 3.16 24.87
N PRO A 125 -14.46 3.74 24.54
CA PRO A 125 -15.68 2.98 24.33
C PRO A 125 -15.56 2.08 23.10
N CYS A 126 -16.24 0.94 23.12
CA CYS A 126 -16.38 0.07 21.95
C CYS A 126 -17.84 -0.30 21.70
N THR A 127 -18.20 -0.45 20.43
CA THR A 127 -19.50 -0.95 20.00
C THR A 127 -19.35 -2.14 19.08
N ARG A 128 -20.34 -3.04 19.11
CA ARG A 128 -20.45 -4.18 18.20
C ARG A 128 -21.51 -3.88 17.16
N VAL A 129 -21.20 -4.09 15.90
CA VAL A 129 -22.14 -4.01 14.76
C VAL A 129 -22.21 -5.38 14.09
N ASN A 130 -23.38 -5.77 13.60
CA ASN A 130 -23.58 -7.03 12.90
C ASN A 130 -23.79 -6.75 11.40
N PHE A 131 -22.94 -7.33 10.56
CA PHE A 131 -23.04 -7.31 9.09
C PHE A 131 -23.00 -8.72 8.48
N GLU A 132 -23.44 -9.73 9.24
CA GLU A 132 -23.48 -11.13 8.79
C GLU A 132 -24.32 -11.30 7.52
N LYS A 133 -25.47 -10.62 7.44
CA LYS A 133 -26.35 -10.69 6.28
C LYS A 133 -25.66 -10.14 5.03
N GLU A 134 -25.04 -8.97 5.13
CA GLU A 134 -24.32 -8.34 4.03
C GLU A 134 -23.09 -9.16 3.64
N TYR A 135 -22.37 -9.71 4.62
CA TYR A 135 -21.24 -10.59 4.38
C TYR A 135 -21.67 -11.86 3.63
N TRP A 136 -22.74 -12.52 4.08
CA TRP A 136 -23.27 -13.72 3.45
C TRP A 136 -23.63 -13.47 1.98
N THR A 137 -24.47 -12.45 1.75
CA THR A 137 -25.05 -12.18 0.42
C THR A 137 -24.07 -11.53 -0.57
N GLN A 138 -23.13 -10.70 -0.11
CA GLN A 138 -22.24 -9.94 -1.02
C GLN A 138 -20.83 -10.51 -1.11
N VAL A 139 -20.43 -11.40 -0.20
CA VAL A 139 -19.08 -11.96 -0.16
C VAL A 139 -19.10 -13.47 -0.23
N PHE A 140 -19.86 -14.12 0.66
CA PHE A 140 -19.81 -15.57 0.82
C PHE A 140 -20.49 -16.32 -0.33
N GLU A 141 -21.74 -15.99 -0.63
CA GLU A 141 -22.51 -16.61 -1.71
C GLU A 141 -21.84 -16.41 -3.10
N PRO A 142 -21.42 -15.19 -3.50
CA PRO A 142 -20.65 -15.00 -4.75
C PRO A 142 -19.30 -15.74 -4.78
N MET A 143 -18.70 -16.02 -3.63
CA MET A 143 -17.49 -16.83 -3.54
C MET A 143 -17.82 -18.31 -3.81
N LEU A 144 -18.91 -18.84 -3.26
CA LEU A 144 -19.36 -20.21 -3.51
C LEU A 144 -19.69 -20.42 -4.99
N GLU A 145 -20.44 -19.51 -5.61
CA GLU A 145 -20.76 -19.56 -7.04
C GLU A 145 -19.50 -19.62 -7.93
N GLN A 146 -18.45 -18.87 -7.57
CA GLN A 146 -17.18 -18.92 -8.28
C GLN A 146 -16.46 -20.25 -8.11
N TYR A 147 -16.47 -20.83 -6.90
CA TYR A 147 -15.91 -22.16 -6.66
C TYR A 147 -16.67 -23.24 -7.45
N GLU A 148 -18.00 -23.18 -7.50
CA GLU A 148 -18.84 -24.10 -8.28
C GLU A 148 -18.50 -24.05 -9.77
N ARG A 149 -18.16 -22.86 -10.30
CA ARG A 149 -17.67 -22.67 -11.67
C ARG A 149 -16.22 -23.10 -11.88
N GLY A 150 -15.56 -23.64 -10.86
CA GLY A 150 -14.17 -24.11 -10.91
C GLY A 150 -13.12 -23.01 -10.75
N LEU A 151 -13.52 -21.78 -10.44
CA LEU A 151 -12.59 -20.66 -10.21
C LEU A 151 -11.99 -20.72 -8.79
N THR A 152 -10.95 -19.92 -8.55
CA THR A 152 -10.36 -19.71 -7.22
C THR A 152 -10.55 -18.24 -6.81
N PRO A 153 -11.67 -17.86 -6.19
CA PRO A 153 -11.95 -16.49 -5.78
C PRO A 153 -11.07 -16.00 -4.63
N ASN A 154 -10.99 -14.68 -4.46
CA ASN A 154 -10.42 -14.02 -3.29
C ASN A 154 -11.51 -13.27 -2.50
N PRO A 155 -12.13 -13.87 -1.48
CA PRO A 155 -13.24 -13.25 -0.74
C PRO A 155 -12.80 -12.06 0.12
N ASP A 156 -11.52 -11.91 0.46
CA ASP A 156 -11.03 -10.76 1.24
C ASP A 156 -11.18 -9.44 0.48
N ILE A 157 -11.07 -9.47 -0.85
CA ILE A 157 -11.31 -8.31 -1.72
C ILE A 157 -12.79 -7.91 -1.65
N GLY A 158 -13.70 -8.88 -1.73
CA GLY A 158 -15.14 -8.67 -1.54
C GLY A 158 -15.46 -8.12 -0.15
N CYS A 159 -14.88 -8.70 0.90
CA CYS A 159 -15.05 -8.25 2.29
C CYS A 159 -14.63 -6.78 2.48
N ASN A 160 -13.49 -6.38 1.92
CA ASN A 160 -13.06 -4.99 1.97
C ASN A 160 -14.02 -4.08 1.19
N LYS A 161 -14.39 -4.45 -0.04
CA LYS A 161 -15.27 -3.64 -0.91
C LYS A 161 -16.68 -3.44 -0.34
N TYR A 162 -17.32 -4.53 0.07
CA TYR A 162 -18.75 -4.56 0.38
C TYR A 162 -19.04 -4.39 1.87
N VAL A 163 -18.17 -4.88 2.76
CA VAL A 163 -18.42 -4.89 4.20
C VAL A 163 -17.62 -3.80 4.92
N LYS A 164 -16.27 -3.89 4.91
CA LYS A 164 -15.43 -2.97 5.69
C LYS A 164 -15.48 -1.52 5.18
N PHE A 165 -15.55 -1.33 3.86
CA PHE A 165 -15.59 -0.02 3.23
C PHE A 165 -16.88 0.25 2.45
N GLY A 166 -17.81 -0.72 2.46
CA GLY A 166 -19.19 -0.55 2.00
C GLY A 166 -20.10 -0.34 3.19
N LYS A 167 -20.67 -1.42 3.72
CA LYS A 167 -21.72 -1.36 4.75
C LYS A 167 -21.30 -0.61 6.03
N MET A 168 -20.05 -0.77 6.47
CA MET A 168 -19.53 -0.03 7.62
C MET A 168 -19.48 1.47 7.36
N MET A 169 -19.15 1.90 6.14
CA MET A 169 -19.15 3.32 5.77
C MET A 169 -20.58 3.87 5.73
N GLU A 170 -21.54 3.12 5.19
CA GLU A 170 -22.97 3.49 5.23
C GLU A 170 -23.46 3.64 6.67
N TYR A 171 -23.14 2.66 7.54
CA TYR A 171 -23.46 2.73 8.96
C TYR A 171 -22.90 3.99 9.62
N LEU A 172 -21.65 4.37 9.33
CA LEU A 172 -21.07 5.59 9.88
C LEU A 172 -21.68 6.86 9.27
N GLU A 173 -22.00 6.86 7.98
CA GLU A 173 -22.69 7.98 7.33
C GLU A 173 -24.05 8.23 7.97
N ASP A 174 -24.82 7.18 8.26
CA ASP A 174 -26.13 7.30 8.90
C ASP A 174 -26.02 7.77 10.37
N ASN A 175 -25.13 7.17 11.16
CA ASN A 175 -25.00 7.50 12.59
C ASN A 175 -24.40 8.88 12.86
N TYR A 176 -23.65 9.43 11.90
CA TYR A 176 -23.00 10.72 12.04
C TYR A 176 -23.55 11.77 11.06
N ARG A 177 -24.66 11.49 10.37
CA ARG A 177 -25.30 12.40 9.42
C ARG A 177 -25.69 13.75 10.04
N ASP A 178 -26.26 13.69 11.24
CA ASP A 178 -26.76 14.86 11.97
C ASP A 178 -25.70 15.46 12.92
N SER A 179 -24.52 14.86 12.97
CA SER A 179 -23.40 15.39 13.73
C SER A 179 -22.76 16.54 12.95
N ASN A 180 -22.68 17.73 13.58
CA ASN A 180 -21.86 18.83 13.05
C ASN A 180 -20.35 18.51 13.06
N LYS A 181 -19.94 17.36 13.60
CA LYS A 181 -18.55 16.92 13.67
C LYS A 181 -18.19 15.98 12.52
N LYS A 182 -17.02 16.20 11.93
CA LYS A 182 -16.41 15.26 10.98
C LYS A 182 -15.99 13.99 11.71
N TRP A 183 -15.96 12.89 10.97
CA TRP A 183 -15.54 11.60 11.49
C TRP A 183 -14.55 10.91 10.55
N TRP A 184 -13.72 10.05 11.12
CA TRP A 184 -12.68 9.31 10.42
C TRP A 184 -12.72 7.82 10.80
N LEU A 185 -12.63 6.95 9.79
CA LEU A 185 -12.48 5.51 10.00
C LEU A 185 -10.99 5.14 9.95
N VAL A 186 -10.44 4.72 11.09
CA VAL A 186 -9.08 4.20 11.20
C VAL A 186 -9.11 2.69 11.09
N THR A 187 -8.22 2.12 10.28
CA THR A 187 -8.09 0.66 10.16
C THR A 187 -6.64 0.21 10.37
N GLY A 188 -6.48 -1.03 10.81
CA GLY A 188 -5.18 -1.69 10.93
C GLY A 188 -4.70 -2.33 9.63
N HIS A 189 -4.95 -1.72 8.46
CA HIS A 189 -4.41 -2.22 7.19
C HIS A 189 -3.00 -1.69 6.94
N TYR A 190 -2.12 -2.55 6.45
CA TYR A 190 -0.82 -2.18 5.90
C TYR A 190 -1.00 -1.64 4.48
N SER A 191 -1.42 -0.40 4.40
CA SER A 191 -1.50 0.40 3.17
C SER A 191 -1.51 1.87 3.59
N ARG A 192 -1.27 2.79 2.66
CA ARG A 192 -1.29 4.23 2.97
C ARG A 192 -2.36 4.90 2.13
N ILE A 193 -3.06 5.87 2.71
CA ILE A 193 -3.94 6.77 1.97
C ILE A 193 -3.34 8.16 2.09
N LEU A 194 -2.94 8.73 0.95
CA LEU A 194 -2.30 10.04 0.90
C LEU A 194 -3.15 11.00 0.07
N HIS A 195 -3.24 12.23 0.55
CA HIS A 195 -3.89 13.35 -0.11
C HIS A 195 -2.88 14.01 -1.05
N ASN A 196 -3.26 14.15 -2.32
CA ASN A 196 -2.53 14.90 -3.32
C ASN A 196 -2.82 16.40 -3.13
N ASP A 197 -1.81 17.18 -2.81
CA ASP A 197 -1.95 18.61 -2.55
C ASP A 197 -2.22 19.44 -3.81
N THR A 198 -1.95 18.89 -4.99
CA THR A 198 -2.23 19.54 -6.28
C THR A 198 -3.65 19.30 -6.77
N THR A 199 -4.11 18.04 -6.70
CA THR A 199 -5.45 17.66 -7.22
C THR A 199 -6.54 17.71 -6.15
N GLY A 200 -6.17 17.68 -4.87
CA GLY A 200 -7.11 17.56 -3.75
C GLY A 200 -7.67 16.16 -3.55
N GLU A 201 -7.19 15.16 -4.29
CA GLU A 201 -7.69 13.79 -4.24
C GLU A 201 -6.93 12.91 -3.26
N CYS A 202 -7.58 11.87 -2.76
CA CYS A 202 -6.93 10.85 -1.94
C CYS A 202 -6.64 9.61 -2.80
N ASN A 203 -5.41 9.09 -2.73
CA ASN A 203 -4.99 7.89 -3.44
C ASN A 203 -4.46 6.83 -2.47
N ILE A 204 -4.62 5.56 -2.83
CA ILE A 204 -4.05 4.43 -2.10
C ILE A 204 -2.62 4.22 -2.57
N PHE A 205 -1.72 4.10 -1.62
CA PHE A 205 -0.32 3.75 -1.82
C PHE A 205 -0.01 2.44 -1.12
N ARG A 206 0.94 1.71 -1.67
CA ARG A 206 1.50 0.52 -1.01
C ARG A 206 2.06 0.89 0.37
N ALA A 207 2.03 -0.07 1.28
CA ALA A 207 2.65 0.06 2.60
C ALA A 207 4.14 0.41 2.47
N HIS A 208 4.67 1.08 3.50
CA HIS A 208 6.12 1.21 3.67
C HIS A 208 6.77 -0.18 3.77
N TYR A 209 6.17 -1.08 4.56
CA TYR A 209 6.65 -2.44 4.72
C TYR A 209 6.07 -3.41 3.68
N LYS A 210 6.79 -3.56 2.55
CA LYS A 210 6.32 -4.33 1.39
C LYS A 210 5.99 -5.80 1.68
N CYS A 211 6.67 -6.43 2.64
CA CYS A 211 6.43 -7.83 3.04
C CYS A 211 5.08 -8.06 3.73
N LYS A 212 4.36 -7.00 4.10
CA LYS A 212 3.00 -7.05 4.65
C LYS A 212 2.05 -6.13 3.89
N ASP A 213 2.42 -5.64 2.71
CA ASP A 213 1.58 -4.74 1.92
C ASP A 213 0.23 -5.39 1.59
N GLN A 214 -0.85 -4.70 1.97
CA GLN A 214 -2.23 -5.14 1.80
C GLN A 214 -2.98 -4.34 0.73
N SER A 215 -2.29 -3.46 -0.01
CA SER A 215 -2.89 -2.70 -1.12
C SER A 215 -3.60 -3.57 -2.15
N TYR A 216 -3.11 -4.80 -2.40
CA TYR A 216 -3.73 -5.79 -3.27
C TYR A 216 -5.17 -6.13 -2.86
N TYR A 217 -5.41 -6.34 -1.56
CA TYR A 217 -6.74 -6.63 -1.04
C TYR A 217 -7.68 -5.41 -1.04
N LEU A 218 -7.13 -4.22 -1.28
CA LEU A 218 -7.84 -2.94 -1.30
C LEU A 218 -8.07 -2.42 -2.73
N ALA A 219 -7.64 -3.16 -3.75
CA ALA A 219 -7.67 -2.72 -5.16
C ALA A 219 -9.07 -2.40 -5.69
N SER A 220 -10.13 -2.89 -5.04
CA SER A 220 -11.53 -2.62 -5.40
C SER A 220 -12.26 -1.75 -4.37
N MET A 221 -11.54 -1.04 -3.50
CA MET A 221 -12.14 -0.17 -2.50
C MET A 221 -12.81 1.04 -3.18
N PRO A 222 -14.05 1.41 -2.80
CA PRO A 222 -14.74 2.54 -3.41
C PRO A 222 -13.97 3.87 -3.26
N ASN A 223 -13.67 4.57 -4.35
CA ASN A 223 -12.94 5.85 -4.28
C ASN A 223 -13.62 6.87 -3.35
N ARG A 224 -14.96 6.90 -3.32
CA ARG A 224 -15.77 7.84 -2.51
C ARG A 224 -15.45 7.81 -1.01
N VAL A 225 -14.90 6.71 -0.50
CA VAL A 225 -14.63 6.53 0.93
C VAL A 225 -13.22 6.93 1.33
N LEU A 226 -12.29 7.08 0.38
CA LEU A 226 -10.86 7.30 0.64
C LEU A 226 -10.59 8.53 1.50
N SER A 227 -11.34 9.61 1.28
CA SER A 227 -11.17 10.88 2.01
C SER A 227 -11.57 10.83 3.48
N LYS A 228 -12.18 9.74 3.95
CA LYS A 228 -12.60 9.54 5.35
C LYS A 228 -11.84 8.41 6.06
N ILE A 229 -10.90 7.74 5.37
CA ILE A 229 -10.21 6.56 5.89
C ILE A 229 -8.76 6.89 6.23
N LEU A 230 -8.28 6.33 7.35
CA LEU A 230 -6.92 6.45 7.82
C LEU A 230 -6.30 5.06 8.03
N MET A 231 -5.06 4.88 7.58
CA MET A 231 -4.31 3.64 7.69
C MET A 231 -2.92 3.94 8.31
N PRO A 232 -2.87 4.24 9.63
CA PRO A 232 -1.67 4.75 10.29
C PRO A 232 -0.51 3.75 10.25
N ILE A 233 -0.81 2.47 10.42
CA ILE A 233 0.23 1.44 10.52
C ILE A 233 0.93 1.15 9.18
N GLY A 234 0.34 1.57 8.05
CA GLY A 234 0.96 1.44 6.74
C GLY A 234 2.28 2.20 6.58
N HIS A 235 2.58 3.12 7.50
CA HIS A 235 3.86 3.83 7.58
C HIS A 235 4.92 3.11 8.41
N TYR A 236 4.60 1.97 9.03
CA TYR A 236 5.50 1.27 9.93
C TYR A 236 5.82 -0.13 9.41
N THR A 237 6.95 -0.65 9.88
CA THR A 237 7.29 -2.07 9.72
C THR A 237 6.52 -2.91 10.73
N LYS A 238 6.24 -4.16 10.36
CA LYS A 238 5.56 -5.09 11.28
C LYS A 238 6.34 -5.29 12.60
N PRO A 239 7.70 -5.39 12.60
CA PRO A 239 8.48 -5.42 13.84
C PRO A 239 8.27 -4.18 14.72
N GLN A 240 8.25 -2.97 14.16
CA GLN A 240 7.98 -1.74 14.92
C GLN A 240 6.59 -1.77 15.57
N ILE A 241 5.56 -2.26 14.85
CA ILE A 241 4.21 -2.41 15.42
C ILE A 241 4.20 -3.41 16.58
N ARG A 242 4.96 -4.51 16.48
CA ARG A 242 5.10 -5.48 17.58
C ARG A 242 5.84 -4.92 18.79
N GLU A 243 6.90 -4.15 18.55
CA GLU A 243 7.65 -3.46 19.60
C GLU A 243 6.76 -2.47 20.36
N ILE A 244 5.99 -1.63 19.65
CA ILE A 244 5.02 -0.72 20.27
C ILE A 244 4.00 -1.52 21.10
N ALA A 245 3.49 -2.63 20.58
CA ALA A 245 2.54 -3.45 21.33
C ALA A 245 3.14 -4.05 22.61
N GLN A 246 4.41 -4.45 22.59
CA GLN A 246 5.13 -4.96 23.76
C GLN A 246 5.43 -3.87 24.78
N GLU A 247 5.90 -2.70 24.33
CA GLU A 247 6.25 -1.57 25.20
C GLU A 247 5.04 -1.04 25.98
N TYR A 248 3.88 -0.97 25.33
CA TYR A 248 2.63 -0.55 25.95
C TYR A 248 1.86 -1.70 26.61
N ASP A 249 2.47 -2.89 26.68
CA ASP A 249 1.91 -4.10 27.30
C ASP A 249 0.49 -4.42 26.80
N LEU A 250 0.25 -4.27 25.50
CA LEU A 250 -1.07 -4.51 24.92
C LEU A 250 -1.49 -5.97 25.10
N VAL A 251 -2.76 -6.20 25.41
CA VAL A 251 -3.34 -7.55 25.58
C VAL A 251 -3.10 -8.44 24.35
N THR A 252 -2.98 -7.85 23.16
CA THR A 252 -2.77 -8.54 21.88
C THR A 252 -1.30 -8.68 21.47
N LYS A 253 -0.33 -8.25 22.30
CA LYS A 253 1.10 -8.19 21.95
C LYS A 253 1.69 -9.51 21.45
N ASP A 254 1.31 -10.62 22.08
CA ASP A 254 1.82 -11.98 21.79
C ASP A 254 0.96 -12.73 20.77
N LYS A 255 -0.15 -12.14 20.31
CA LYS A 255 -1.09 -12.82 19.41
C LYS A 255 -0.45 -13.02 18.03
N PRO A 256 -0.43 -14.23 17.45
CA PRO A 256 0.09 -14.43 16.10
C PRO A 256 -0.74 -13.63 15.07
N ASP A 257 -0.13 -13.34 13.92
CA ASP A 257 -0.87 -12.74 12.81
C ASP A 257 -1.95 -13.72 12.32
N SER A 258 -3.15 -13.20 12.05
CA SER A 258 -4.19 -14.00 11.43
C SER A 258 -3.72 -14.52 10.06
N GLN A 259 -3.85 -15.83 9.85
CA GLN A 259 -3.59 -16.51 8.58
C GLN A 259 -4.91 -17.13 8.10
N GLY A 260 -5.17 -17.07 6.80
CA GLY A 260 -6.40 -17.58 6.19
C GLY A 260 -7.56 -16.58 6.17
N LEU A 261 -8.72 -17.05 5.70
CA LEU A 261 -9.92 -16.22 5.56
C LEU A 261 -10.50 -15.85 6.92
N CYS A 262 -11.04 -14.63 7.04
CA CYS A 262 -11.50 -14.04 8.30
C CYS A 262 -12.53 -14.90 9.10
N PHE A 263 -13.26 -15.80 8.44
CA PHE A 263 -14.36 -16.58 9.00
C PHE A 263 -14.06 -18.08 9.10
N VAL A 264 -12.99 -18.55 8.46
CA VAL A 264 -12.61 -19.95 8.50
C VAL A 264 -11.75 -20.13 9.75
N SER A 265 -12.22 -20.94 10.68
CA SER A 265 -11.44 -21.24 11.88
C SER A 265 -10.06 -21.75 11.49
N GLN A 266 -9.02 -21.28 12.18
CA GLN A 266 -7.63 -21.70 11.94
C GLN A 266 -7.37 -23.18 12.27
N VAL A 267 -8.41 -23.89 12.75
CA VAL A 267 -8.34 -25.24 13.32
C VAL A 267 -8.76 -26.32 12.30
N GLY A 268 -9.30 -25.95 11.13
CA GLY A 268 -9.75 -26.88 10.08
C GLY A 268 -9.09 -26.69 8.72
N LYS A 269 -9.18 -27.69 7.83
CA LYS A 269 -8.78 -27.52 6.42
C LYS A 269 -9.89 -26.78 5.69
N PHE A 270 -9.53 -25.74 4.91
CA PHE A 270 -10.49 -24.97 4.10
C PHE A 270 -11.38 -25.84 3.19
N LYS A 271 -10.84 -26.98 2.73
CA LYS A 271 -11.59 -27.97 1.94
C LYS A 271 -12.78 -28.56 2.71
N ASP A 272 -12.63 -28.80 4.01
CA ASP A 272 -13.67 -29.40 4.84
C ASP A 272 -14.82 -28.41 5.03
N PHE A 273 -14.47 -27.13 5.27
CA PHE A 273 -15.44 -26.04 5.34
C PHE A 273 -16.25 -25.90 4.04
N LEU A 274 -15.63 -25.99 2.85
CA LEU A 274 -16.37 -25.91 1.59
C LEU A 274 -17.33 -27.09 1.37
N ASN A 275 -17.06 -28.28 1.93
CA ASN A 275 -17.96 -29.44 1.81
C ASN A 275 -19.31 -29.21 2.51
N GLU A 276 -19.39 -28.29 3.47
CA GLU A 276 -20.63 -27.97 4.18
C GLU A 276 -21.61 -27.18 3.30
N TYR A 277 -21.10 -26.46 2.29
CA TYR A 277 -21.88 -25.54 1.47
C TYR A 277 -21.97 -25.94 0.00
N ILE A 278 -20.95 -26.61 -0.54
CA ILE A 278 -20.91 -27.00 -1.96
C ILE A 278 -21.17 -28.49 -2.08
N THR A 279 -22.18 -28.86 -2.86
CA THR A 279 -22.45 -30.28 -3.16
C THR A 279 -21.26 -30.89 -3.93
N PRO A 280 -20.68 -32.01 -3.46
CA PRO A 280 -19.60 -32.68 -4.18
C PRO A 280 -20.02 -33.08 -5.60
N ASN A 281 -19.21 -32.70 -6.59
CA ASN A 281 -19.37 -33.07 -7.98
C ASN A 281 -18.11 -33.80 -8.45
N PRO A 282 -17.95 -35.10 -8.11
CA PRO A 282 -16.72 -35.80 -8.34
C PRO A 282 -16.43 -36.00 -9.83
N GLY A 283 -15.16 -35.84 -10.20
CA GLY A 283 -14.68 -35.93 -11.58
C GLY A 283 -13.28 -36.53 -11.63
N ASP A 284 -12.78 -36.76 -12.84
CA ASP A 284 -11.51 -37.46 -13.03
C ASP A 284 -10.31 -36.51 -12.91
N ILE A 285 -9.23 -37.01 -12.30
CA ILE A 285 -7.92 -36.36 -12.32
C ILE A 285 -7.09 -37.02 -13.43
N VAL A 286 -6.71 -36.22 -14.43
CA VAL A 286 -6.10 -36.70 -15.66
C VAL A 286 -4.75 -36.04 -15.91
N THR A 287 -3.82 -36.75 -16.53
CA THR A 287 -2.60 -36.16 -17.08
C THR A 287 -2.87 -35.52 -18.46
N LYS A 288 -1.96 -34.67 -18.95
CA LYS A 288 -2.10 -34.03 -20.29
C LYS A 288 -2.32 -35.02 -21.44
N ASP A 289 -1.82 -36.25 -21.34
CA ASP A 289 -2.03 -37.34 -22.30
C ASP A 289 -3.40 -38.04 -22.14
N GLY A 290 -4.28 -37.53 -21.28
CA GLY A 290 -5.64 -38.03 -21.07
C GLY A 290 -5.75 -39.24 -20.14
N LYS A 291 -4.63 -39.74 -19.57
CA LYS A 291 -4.66 -40.87 -18.64
C LYS A 291 -5.26 -40.47 -17.30
N VAL A 292 -6.24 -41.23 -16.83
CA VAL A 292 -6.89 -41.05 -15.53
C VAL A 292 -6.03 -41.65 -14.42
N TRP A 293 -5.83 -40.89 -13.33
CA TRP A 293 -5.01 -41.30 -12.17
C TRP A 293 -5.76 -41.28 -10.84
N GLY A 294 -6.96 -40.71 -10.80
CA GLY A 294 -7.76 -40.64 -9.58
C GLY A 294 -9.02 -39.83 -9.81
N ARG A 295 -9.68 -39.49 -8.70
CA ARG A 295 -10.88 -38.65 -8.70
C ARG A 295 -10.78 -37.53 -7.69
N HIS A 296 -11.37 -36.39 -8.03
CA HIS A 296 -11.54 -35.25 -7.13
C HIS A 296 -12.96 -35.20 -6.59
N GLN A 297 -13.20 -34.39 -5.56
CA GLN A 297 -14.54 -34.15 -4.98
C GLN A 297 -15.31 -33.02 -5.70
N GLY A 298 -14.59 -32.22 -6.47
CA GLY A 298 -15.11 -31.10 -7.26
C GLY A 298 -13.95 -30.24 -7.76
N LEU A 299 -14.16 -29.45 -8.80
CA LEU A 299 -13.11 -28.58 -9.36
C LEU A 299 -12.63 -27.52 -8.37
N TRP A 300 -13.49 -27.14 -7.42
CA TRP A 300 -13.17 -26.25 -6.31
C TRP A 300 -12.12 -26.82 -5.35
N SER A 301 -11.89 -28.14 -5.35
CA SER A 301 -11.02 -28.82 -4.37
C SER A 301 -9.52 -28.62 -4.62
N ALA A 302 -9.15 -27.95 -5.72
CA ALA A 302 -7.76 -27.62 -6.03
C ALA A 302 -7.64 -26.26 -6.72
N THR A 303 -6.45 -25.67 -6.68
CA THR A 303 -6.10 -24.44 -7.42
C THR A 303 -4.94 -24.70 -8.37
N ILE A 304 -4.86 -23.95 -9.47
CA ILE A 304 -3.74 -24.04 -10.42
C ILE A 304 -2.40 -23.85 -9.70
N GLY A 305 -1.44 -24.74 -9.96
CA GLY A 305 -0.13 -24.77 -9.31
C GLY A 305 -0.09 -25.49 -7.95
N GLN A 306 -1.23 -25.95 -7.42
CA GLN A 306 -1.28 -26.76 -6.20
C GLN A 306 -0.80 -28.20 -6.46
N LYS A 307 -0.12 -28.83 -5.50
CA LYS A 307 0.21 -30.26 -5.57
C LYS A 307 -1.06 -31.10 -5.76
N SER A 308 -1.02 -32.05 -6.70
CA SER A 308 -2.19 -32.86 -7.07
C SER A 308 -2.72 -33.75 -5.94
N GLY A 309 -1.86 -34.13 -4.99
CA GLY A 309 -2.21 -35.07 -3.92
C GLY A 309 -2.34 -36.53 -4.38
N ILE A 310 -2.07 -36.82 -5.65
CA ILE A 310 -2.12 -38.17 -6.23
C ILE A 310 -0.74 -38.84 -6.17
N SER A 311 -0.71 -40.12 -5.78
CA SER A 311 0.49 -40.93 -5.74
C SER A 311 0.90 -41.39 -7.15
N MET A 312 1.86 -40.67 -7.73
CA MET A 312 2.41 -40.99 -9.06
C MET A 312 3.56 -42.02 -8.97
N PRO A 313 3.72 -42.94 -9.94
CA PRO A 313 4.72 -44.00 -9.87
C PRO A 313 6.14 -43.46 -10.09
N GLN A 314 6.83 -43.14 -8.98
CA GLN A 314 8.15 -42.49 -9.02
C GLN A 314 9.28 -43.36 -9.58
N GLY A 315 9.08 -44.68 -9.67
CA GLY A 315 10.03 -45.61 -10.27
C GLY A 315 10.06 -45.57 -11.80
N ASP A 316 9.02 -45.02 -12.43
CA ASP A 316 8.97 -44.81 -13.87
C ASP A 316 9.54 -43.42 -14.20
N PRO A 317 10.63 -43.30 -14.98
CA PRO A 317 11.20 -42.02 -15.39
C PRO A 317 10.18 -41.07 -16.04
N LYS A 318 9.12 -41.60 -16.69
CA LYS A 318 8.05 -40.79 -17.29
C LYS A 318 7.26 -40.00 -16.23
N TYR A 319 7.03 -40.61 -15.07
CA TYR A 319 6.14 -40.08 -14.02
C TYR A 319 6.87 -39.58 -12.77
N LYS A 320 8.20 -39.73 -12.72
CA LYS A 320 9.04 -39.21 -11.66
C LYS A 320 8.95 -37.68 -11.57
N GLY A 321 8.82 -37.17 -10.34
CA GLY A 321 8.79 -35.73 -10.05
C GLY A 321 7.54 -35.28 -9.28
N VAL A 322 7.46 -33.97 -9.06
CA VAL A 322 6.31 -33.34 -8.39
C VAL A 322 5.23 -33.04 -9.40
N TRP A 323 4.00 -33.47 -9.14
CA TRP A 323 2.85 -33.21 -10.00
C TRP A 323 1.93 -32.16 -9.37
N LEU A 324 1.54 -31.19 -10.18
CA LEU A 324 0.71 -30.06 -9.80
C LEU A 324 -0.52 -29.99 -10.72
N VAL A 325 -1.59 -29.36 -10.23
CA VAL A 325 -2.79 -29.08 -11.05
C VAL A 325 -2.45 -27.97 -12.04
N SER A 326 -2.43 -28.30 -13.33
CA SER A 326 -2.09 -27.36 -14.41
C SER A 326 -3.29 -26.68 -15.00
N ASP A 327 -4.46 -27.33 -15.01
CA ASP A 327 -5.67 -26.78 -15.63
C ASP A 327 -6.94 -27.43 -15.07
N LYS A 328 -8.09 -26.81 -15.31
CA LYS A 328 -9.42 -27.30 -14.93
C LYS A 328 -10.34 -27.28 -16.14
N ASN A 329 -10.76 -28.46 -16.59
CA ASN A 329 -11.75 -28.56 -17.65
C ASN A 329 -13.15 -28.62 -17.03
N VAL A 330 -13.88 -27.50 -17.11
CA VAL A 330 -15.24 -27.38 -16.56
C VAL A 330 -16.23 -28.25 -17.32
N GLU A 331 -16.17 -28.28 -18.65
CA GLU A 331 -17.11 -29.03 -19.50
C GLU A 331 -17.05 -30.55 -19.25
N ARG A 332 -15.84 -31.08 -19.06
CA ARG A 332 -15.62 -32.52 -18.80
C ARG A 332 -15.56 -32.86 -17.32
N ASN A 333 -15.64 -31.87 -16.43
CA ASN A 333 -15.41 -32.02 -15.00
C ASN A 333 -14.11 -32.77 -14.70
N GLN A 334 -12.97 -32.27 -15.21
CA GLN A 334 -11.66 -32.89 -15.06
C GLN A 334 -10.63 -31.93 -14.46
N LEU A 335 -9.82 -32.42 -13.52
CA LEU A 335 -8.61 -31.74 -13.09
C LEU A 335 -7.42 -32.27 -13.89
N ILE A 336 -6.73 -31.38 -14.59
CA ILE A 336 -5.56 -31.73 -15.39
C ILE A 336 -4.31 -31.52 -14.54
N ILE A 337 -3.47 -32.54 -14.44
CA ILE A 337 -2.21 -32.49 -13.70
C ILE A 337 -1.01 -32.62 -14.65
N SER A 338 0.04 -31.87 -14.34
CA SER A 338 1.31 -31.87 -15.08
C SER A 338 2.48 -31.91 -14.11
N ARG A 339 3.64 -32.37 -14.58
CA ARG A 339 4.88 -32.31 -13.79
C ARG A 339 5.27 -30.85 -13.59
N LYS A 340 5.79 -30.50 -12.42
CA LYS A 340 6.20 -29.13 -12.05
C LYS A 340 7.19 -28.49 -13.04
N ASP A 341 7.99 -29.31 -13.72
CA ASP A 341 8.97 -28.87 -14.73
C ASP A 341 8.37 -28.59 -16.12
N ASP A 342 7.07 -28.83 -16.30
CA ASP A 342 6.32 -28.51 -17.52
C ASP A 342 6.06 -27.00 -17.59
N HIS A 343 6.93 -26.28 -18.28
CA HIS A 343 6.89 -24.83 -18.36
C HIS A 343 5.55 -24.31 -18.95
N ASP A 344 5.15 -24.83 -20.11
CA ASP A 344 3.93 -24.44 -20.83
C ASP A 344 2.65 -24.71 -20.01
N ALA A 345 2.68 -25.70 -19.11
CA ALA A 345 1.54 -25.95 -18.21
C ALA A 345 1.27 -24.79 -17.24
N PHE A 346 2.31 -24.16 -16.70
CA PHE A 346 2.16 -23.29 -15.52
C PHE A 346 2.54 -21.83 -15.72
N TYR A 347 3.40 -21.52 -16.70
CA TYR A 347 3.90 -20.18 -16.93
C TYR A 347 3.03 -19.45 -17.94
N ARG A 348 2.65 -18.21 -17.60
CA ARG A 348 1.83 -17.33 -18.46
C ARG A 348 2.42 -15.93 -18.45
N ASP A 349 2.56 -15.35 -19.62
CA ASP A 349 2.95 -13.94 -19.81
C ASP A 349 1.77 -13.04 -20.23
N THR A 350 0.56 -13.60 -20.28
CA THR A 350 -0.64 -12.89 -20.68
C THR A 350 -1.74 -13.16 -19.67
N ILE A 351 -2.32 -12.09 -19.12
CA ILE A 351 -3.40 -12.15 -18.13
C ILE A 351 -4.67 -11.56 -18.75
N GLU A 352 -5.72 -12.37 -18.84
CA GLU A 352 -7.03 -11.93 -19.31
C GLU A 352 -7.91 -11.53 -18.12
N VAL A 353 -8.63 -10.42 -18.26
CA VAL A 353 -9.63 -9.95 -17.31
C VAL A 353 -10.95 -9.64 -17.98
N ASP A 354 -12.05 -9.77 -17.24
CA ASP A 354 -13.38 -9.36 -17.65
C ASP A 354 -13.58 -7.87 -17.39
N LEU A 355 -13.87 -7.11 -18.45
CA LEU A 355 -14.12 -5.67 -18.41
C LEU A 355 -15.29 -5.28 -17.50
N ASN A 356 -16.30 -6.15 -17.33
CA ASN A 356 -17.46 -5.90 -16.48
C ASN A 356 -17.12 -5.94 -14.99
N THR A 357 -16.01 -6.58 -14.64
CA THR A 357 -15.53 -6.69 -13.25
C THR A 357 -14.46 -5.65 -12.90
N TRP A 358 -14.01 -4.88 -13.90
CA TRP A 358 -12.93 -3.92 -13.74
C TRP A 358 -13.34 -2.73 -12.87
N TYR A 359 -12.41 -2.26 -12.03
CA TYR A 359 -12.62 -1.11 -11.16
C TYR A 359 -11.45 -0.13 -11.21
N TRP A 360 -11.73 1.11 -11.63
CA TRP A 360 -10.76 2.21 -11.57
C TRP A 360 -10.86 2.91 -10.21
N MET A 361 -9.76 2.87 -9.44
CA MET A 361 -9.69 3.63 -8.19
C MET A 361 -9.40 5.11 -8.41
N ASP A 362 -8.70 5.45 -9.48
CA ASP A 362 -8.43 6.83 -9.89
C ASP A 362 -9.57 7.33 -10.80
N LYS A 363 -10.06 8.54 -10.55
CA LYS A 363 -11.17 9.12 -11.33
C LYS A 363 -10.72 9.60 -12.71
N HIS A 364 -9.43 9.86 -12.88
CA HIS A 364 -8.86 10.39 -14.12
C HIS A 364 -8.32 9.30 -15.04
N THR A 365 -8.21 8.05 -14.55
CA THR A 365 -7.75 6.91 -15.33
C THR A 365 -8.94 6.11 -15.84
N SER A 366 -8.87 5.75 -17.12
CA SER A 366 -9.83 4.94 -17.84
C SER A 366 -9.08 4.12 -18.90
N TRP A 367 -9.77 3.22 -19.58
CA TRP A 367 -9.18 2.45 -20.67
C TRP A 367 -8.57 3.30 -21.79
N SER A 368 -9.17 4.47 -22.10
CA SER A 368 -8.64 5.38 -23.13
C SER A 368 -7.48 6.25 -22.65
N THR A 369 -7.29 6.39 -21.34
CA THR A 369 -6.25 7.23 -20.74
C THR A 369 -5.13 6.42 -20.07
N LEU A 370 -5.25 5.08 -20.02
CA LEU A 370 -4.21 4.20 -19.54
C LEU A 370 -3.02 4.21 -20.51
N ASN A 371 -1.92 4.83 -20.09
CA ASN A 371 -0.65 4.74 -20.80
C ASN A 371 0.21 3.62 -20.22
N VAL A 372 0.66 2.71 -21.07
CA VAL A 372 1.58 1.61 -20.71
C VAL A 372 2.94 1.93 -21.32
N ASP A 373 3.71 2.72 -20.59
CA ASP A 373 5.05 3.23 -20.94
C ASP A 373 6.16 2.62 -20.05
N GLY A 374 5.88 1.46 -19.45
CA GLY A 374 6.72 0.84 -18.43
C GLY A 374 6.53 1.40 -17.02
N SER A 375 5.64 2.36 -16.81
CA SER A 375 5.26 2.85 -15.48
C SER A 375 4.17 2.03 -14.80
N ILE A 376 3.52 1.10 -15.51
CA ILE A 376 2.42 0.29 -14.99
C ILE A 376 2.92 -1.11 -14.65
N ASN A 377 2.72 -1.51 -13.40
CA ASN A 377 2.96 -2.86 -12.93
C ASN A 377 1.65 -3.54 -12.54
N CYS A 378 1.68 -4.86 -12.45
CA CYS A 378 0.56 -5.64 -11.97
C CYS A 378 0.93 -6.70 -10.94
N GLN A 379 -0.03 -7.05 -10.09
CA GLN A 379 0.01 -8.25 -9.26
C GLN A 379 -1.22 -9.11 -9.54
N VAL A 380 -1.04 -10.43 -9.62
CA VAL A 380 -2.14 -11.40 -9.71
C VAL A 380 -2.31 -12.20 -8.42
N ARG A 381 -1.40 -12.00 -7.44
CA ARG A 381 -1.44 -12.58 -6.10
C ARG A 381 -0.84 -11.63 -5.09
N SER A 382 -1.34 -11.70 -3.86
CA SER A 382 -0.81 -10.94 -2.71
C SER A 382 0.69 -11.21 -2.48
N LEU A 383 1.43 -10.17 -2.11
CA LEU A 383 2.88 -10.18 -1.85
C LEU A 383 3.77 -10.66 -3.01
N GLN A 384 3.21 -10.89 -4.19
CA GLN A 384 3.99 -11.13 -5.40
C GLN A 384 4.82 -9.89 -5.75
N VAL A 385 6.06 -10.07 -6.23
CA VAL A 385 6.79 -8.95 -6.85
C VAL A 385 5.98 -8.48 -8.07
N PRO A 386 5.62 -7.18 -8.16
CA PRO A 386 4.85 -6.69 -9.31
C PRO A 386 5.62 -6.89 -10.61
N ASN A 387 4.91 -7.31 -11.66
CA ASN A 387 5.46 -7.45 -13.01
C ASN A 387 5.10 -6.23 -13.85
N ILE A 388 5.97 -5.83 -14.77
CA ILE A 388 5.73 -4.70 -15.65
C ILE A 388 4.72 -5.12 -16.71
N VAL A 389 3.73 -4.28 -16.95
CA VAL A 389 2.80 -4.43 -18.08
C VAL A 389 3.49 -3.83 -19.31
N GLU A 390 3.63 -4.63 -20.36
CA GLU A 390 4.26 -4.20 -21.64
C GLU A 390 3.23 -3.59 -22.58
N LYS A 391 2.06 -4.21 -22.67
CA LYS A 391 0.94 -3.75 -23.49
C LYS A 391 -0.37 -4.36 -22.99
N PHE A 392 -1.49 -3.79 -23.43
CA PHE A 392 -2.80 -4.38 -23.25
C PHE A 392 -3.62 -4.31 -24.54
N GLU A 393 -4.51 -5.28 -24.72
CA GLU A 393 -5.39 -5.40 -25.88
C GLU A 393 -6.81 -5.62 -25.39
N MET A 394 -7.75 -4.79 -25.88
CA MET A 394 -9.16 -4.86 -25.49
C MET A 394 -9.98 -5.56 -26.57
N ASP A 395 -10.80 -6.50 -26.14
CA ASP A 395 -11.86 -7.10 -26.94
C ASP A 395 -13.21 -6.67 -26.35
N ILE A 396 -13.77 -5.61 -26.94
CA ILE A 396 -15.03 -5.03 -26.50
C ILE A 396 -16.20 -5.99 -26.76
N GLN A 397 -16.14 -6.80 -27.83
CA GLN A 397 -17.24 -7.71 -28.20
C GLN A 397 -17.42 -8.81 -27.15
N ASN A 398 -16.31 -9.33 -26.63
CA ASN A 398 -16.33 -10.37 -25.60
C ASN A 398 -16.19 -9.83 -24.18
N SER A 399 -16.18 -8.49 -24.00
CA SER A 399 -15.95 -7.82 -22.71
C SER A 399 -14.66 -8.26 -22.01
N LYS A 400 -13.56 -8.39 -22.77
CA LYS A 400 -12.27 -8.87 -22.26
C LYS A 400 -11.16 -7.86 -22.47
N CYS A 401 -10.16 -7.93 -21.60
CA CYS A 401 -8.89 -7.23 -21.79
C CYS A 401 -7.74 -8.17 -21.46
N SER A 402 -6.75 -8.24 -22.36
CA SER A 402 -5.54 -9.04 -22.18
C SER A 402 -4.36 -8.13 -21.89
N PHE A 403 -3.62 -8.40 -20.82
CA PHE A 403 -2.40 -7.71 -20.43
C PHE A 403 -1.19 -8.59 -20.70
N LYS A 404 -0.25 -8.11 -21.51
CA LYS A 404 1.07 -8.74 -21.70
C LYS A 404 2.03 -8.22 -20.63
N ILE A 405 2.76 -9.12 -19.99
CA ILE A 405 3.72 -8.80 -18.94
C ILE A 405 5.15 -9.20 -19.34
N ASN A 406 6.12 -8.53 -18.75
CA ASN A 406 7.54 -8.66 -19.08
C ASN A 406 8.17 -9.99 -18.65
N GLU A 407 7.61 -10.64 -17.63
CA GLU A 407 8.09 -11.91 -17.08
C GLU A 407 6.92 -12.86 -16.87
N GLU A 408 7.12 -14.14 -17.21
CA GLU A 408 6.08 -15.15 -17.06
C GLU A 408 5.79 -15.45 -15.59
N ILE A 409 4.51 -15.55 -15.25
CA ILE A 409 4.03 -15.85 -13.91
C ILE A 409 3.63 -17.32 -13.81
N PHE A 410 4.21 -17.99 -12.82
CA PHE A 410 3.82 -19.35 -12.45
C PHE A 410 2.45 -19.39 -11.76
N GLY A 411 1.54 -20.21 -12.29
CA GLY A 411 0.30 -20.61 -11.62
C GLY A 411 -0.72 -19.48 -11.49
N VAL A 412 -0.96 -18.77 -12.59
CA VAL A 412 -2.07 -17.81 -12.70
C VAL A 412 -3.39 -18.59 -12.60
N ALA A 413 -4.22 -18.27 -11.62
CA ALA A 413 -5.49 -18.95 -11.37
C ALA A 413 -6.67 -18.03 -11.68
N ALA A 414 -7.60 -18.50 -12.52
CA ALA A 414 -8.82 -17.76 -12.82
C ALA A 414 -9.67 -17.57 -11.54
N GLY A 415 -10.28 -16.38 -11.39
CA GLY A 415 -10.98 -15.95 -10.18
C GLY A 415 -10.12 -15.14 -9.19
N GLN A 416 -8.81 -15.12 -9.36
CA GLN A 416 -7.94 -14.17 -8.65
C GLN A 416 -8.07 -12.76 -9.26
N THR A 417 -7.62 -11.75 -8.51
CA THR A 417 -7.68 -10.35 -8.93
C THR A 417 -6.39 -9.92 -9.61
N LEU A 418 -6.52 -9.19 -10.72
CA LEU A 418 -5.43 -8.41 -11.28
C LEU A 418 -5.48 -7.00 -10.69
N ALA A 419 -4.46 -6.62 -9.93
CA ALA A 419 -4.31 -5.25 -9.40
C ALA A 419 -3.22 -4.52 -10.19
N LEU A 420 -3.56 -3.36 -10.76
CA LEU A 420 -2.58 -2.48 -11.40
C LEU A 420 -2.03 -1.45 -10.41
N TYR A 421 -0.75 -1.19 -10.54
CA TYR A 421 -0.02 -0.19 -9.79
C TYR A 421 0.70 0.71 -10.79
N ARG A 422 0.55 2.02 -10.65
CA ARG A 422 1.52 2.94 -11.23
C ARG A 422 2.76 2.89 -10.34
N ASN A 423 3.95 2.82 -10.95
CA ASN A 423 5.23 2.78 -10.24
C ASN A 423 5.19 3.79 -9.10
N ASP A 424 5.69 3.36 -7.93
CA ASP A 424 5.92 4.26 -6.83
C ASP A 424 6.67 5.45 -7.43
N ILE A 425 6.11 6.65 -7.33
CA ILE A 425 6.82 7.90 -7.62
C ILE A 425 8.09 7.77 -6.80
N VAL A 426 9.23 7.45 -7.43
CA VAL A 426 10.49 7.32 -6.72
C VAL A 426 10.69 8.65 -6.03
N ALA A 427 10.60 8.64 -4.70
CA ALA A 427 10.47 9.86 -3.94
C ALA A 427 11.79 10.61 -4.07
N VAL A 428 11.74 11.89 -4.40
CA VAL A 428 12.95 12.71 -4.41
C VAL A 428 13.31 12.99 -2.96
N SER A 429 14.53 12.62 -2.53
CA SER A 429 14.93 12.85 -1.14
C SER A 429 14.99 14.34 -0.83
N ASP A 430 14.75 14.72 0.43
CA ASP A 430 14.84 16.13 0.84
C ASP A 430 16.26 16.69 0.61
N GLU A 431 17.28 15.84 0.70
CA GLU A 431 18.67 16.16 0.38
C GLU A 431 18.85 16.51 -1.10
N ALA A 432 18.19 15.78 -2.01
CA ALA A 432 18.21 16.05 -3.44
C ALA A 432 17.56 17.40 -3.78
N LEU A 433 16.44 17.73 -3.12
CA LEU A 433 15.79 19.04 -3.26
C LEU A 433 16.64 20.17 -2.67
N LYS A 434 17.25 19.94 -1.50
CA LYS A 434 18.15 20.91 -0.88
C LYS A 434 19.36 21.19 -1.76
N ALA A 435 20.02 20.15 -2.30
CA ALA A 435 21.16 20.30 -3.19
C ALA A 435 20.80 21.09 -4.46
N PHE A 436 19.62 20.87 -5.02
CA PHE A 436 19.13 21.64 -6.17
C PHE A 436 18.87 23.12 -5.82
N ASN A 437 18.23 23.39 -4.67
CA ASN A 437 17.99 24.76 -4.23
C ASN A 437 19.30 25.49 -3.90
N ASP A 438 20.29 24.79 -3.34
CA ASP A 438 21.64 25.30 -3.11
C ASP A 438 22.36 25.64 -4.44
N LEU A 439 22.14 24.87 -5.51
CA LEU A 439 22.61 25.19 -6.87
C LEU A 439 21.87 26.41 -7.44
N LYS A 440 20.53 26.40 -7.43
CA LYS A 440 19.68 27.41 -8.08
C LYS A 440 19.72 28.78 -7.41
N LEU A 441 19.52 28.82 -6.09
CA LEU A 441 19.42 30.07 -5.32
C LEU A 441 20.74 30.40 -4.63
N GLY A 442 21.38 29.37 -4.06
CA GLY A 442 22.64 29.53 -3.33
C GLY A 442 23.87 29.71 -4.23
N LYS A 443 23.78 29.33 -5.53
CA LYS A 443 24.91 29.21 -6.46
C LYS A 443 26.11 28.47 -5.86
N LYS A 444 25.84 27.54 -4.95
CA LYS A 444 26.87 26.84 -4.17
C LYS A 444 27.52 25.73 -4.99
N TYR A 445 26.78 25.13 -5.92
CA TYR A 445 27.24 24.03 -6.76
C TYR A 445 27.07 24.42 -8.23
N LYS A 446 27.99 23.98 -9.08
CA LYS A 446 27.87 24.08 -10.53
C LYS A 446 27.00 22.97 -11.09
N TYR A 447 27.13 21.77 -10.53
CA TYR A 447 26.32 20.62 -10.91
C TYR A 447 26.01 19.70 -9.73
N VAL A 448 24.90 18.97 -9.88
CA VAL A 448 24.46 17.92 -8.97
C VAL A 448 24.15 16.68 -9.79
N ILE A 449 24.72 15.54 -9.40
CA ILE A 449 24.45 14.22 -9.95
C ILE A 449 23.52 13.48 -9.00
N TYR A 450 22.48 12.86 -9.54
CA TYR A 450 21.53 12.03 -8.81
C TYR A 450 21.58 10.59 -9.29
N LYS A 451 21.26 9.69 -8.38
CA LYS A 451 21.00 8.29 -8.66
C LYS A 451 19.71 7.85 -7.99
N ILE A 452 19.16 6.75 -8.47
CA ILE A 452 18.14 6.01 -7.76
C ILE A 452 18.85 5.17 -6.68
N SER A 453 18.33 5.17 -5.46
CA SER A 453 18.88 4.41 -4.33
C SER A 453 18.91 2.90 -4.62
N ASP A 454 19.78 2.16 -3.95
CA ASP A 454 19.97 0.72 -4.19
C ASP A 454 18.69 -0.10 -3.94
N ASP A 455 17.85 0.37 -3.02
CA ASP A 455 16.53 -0.21 -2.70
C ASP A 455 15.43 0.23 -3.69
N LYS A 456 15.75 1.11 -4.64
CA LYS A 456 14.88 1.65 -5.71
C LYS A 456 13.68 2.42 -5.20
N THR A 457 13.77 3.01 -4.01
CA THR A 457 12.65 3.73 -3.39
C THR A 457 12.76 5.25 -3.51
N GLN A 458 13.98 5.80 -3.63
CA GLN A 458 14.22 7.24 -3.63
C GLN A 458 15.25 7.67 -4.70
N ILE A 459 15.12 8.92 -5.13
CA ILE A 459 16.15 9.61 -5.92
C ILE A 459 16.98 10.41 -4.94
N VAL A 460 18.26 10.06 -4.84
CA VAL A 460 19.20 10.62 -3.89
C VAL A 460 20.33 11.36 -4.61
N VAL A 461 21.00 12.24 -3.89
CA VAL A 461 22.23 12.88 -4.37
C VAL A 461 23.33 11.84 -4.43
N ASP A 462 23.92 11.68 -5.61
CA ASP A 462 25.12 10.86 -5.78
C ASP A 462 26.37 11.70 -5.58
N LYS A 463 26.39 12.91 -6.18
CA LYS A 463 27.52 13.83 -6.08
C LYS A 463 27.07 15.29 -6.22
N THR A 464 27.79 16.20 -5.57
CA THR A 464 27.69 17.65 -5.80
C THR A 464 29.09 18.18 -6.11
N SER A 465 29.20 19.20 -6.96
CA SER A 465 30.49 19.78 -7.32
C SER A 465 30.39 21.28 -7.53
N THR A 466 31.47 21.98 -7.20
CA THR A 466 31.67 23.42 -7.45
C THR A 466 32.50 23.66 -8.72
N ASP A 467 33.00 22.62 -9.36
CA ASP A 467 33.89 22.71 -10.52
C ASP A 467 33.13 23.23 -11.75
N ASP A 468 33.71 24.20 -12.46
CA ASP A 468 33.13 24.84 -13.63
C ASP A 468 33.48 24.14 -14.95
N SER A 469 34.40 23.18 -14.94
CA SER A 469 34.77 22.38 -16.10
C SER A 469 33.63 21.47 -16.55
N TYR A 470 33.21 21.62 -17.82
CA TYR A 470 32.20 20.76 -18.42
C TYR A 470 32.73 19.33 -18.67
N ASP A 471 34.00 19.18 -19.02
CA ASP A 471 34.62 17.87 -19.25
C ASP A 471 34.60 17.00 -17.99
N LYS A 472 34.95 17.59 -16.84
CA LYS A 472 34.87 16.90 -15.54
C LYS A 472 33.45 16.52 -15.15
N PHE A 473 32.46 17.29 -15.59
CA PHE A 473 31.05 16.92 -15.41
C PHE A 473 30.69 15.69 -16.24
N LEU A 474 31.17 15.60 -17.49
CA LEU A 474 30.94 14.42 -18.34
C LEU A 474 31.63 13.16 -17.80
N GLU A 475 32.81 13.29 -17.18
CA GLU A 475 33.50 12.18 -16.52
C GLU A 475 32.69 11.52 -15.37
N GLU A 476 31.68 12.20 -14.82
CA GLU A 476 30.80 11.64 -13.79
C GLU A 476 29.77 10.65 -14.36
N PHE A 477 29.55 10.64 -15.67
CA PHE A 477 28.57 9.75 -16.30
C PHE A 477 29.17 8.36 -16.54
N PRO A 478 28.59 7.30 -15.94
CA PRO A 478 29.13 5.96 -16.06
C PRO A 478 28.82 5.33 -17.42
N GLU A 479 29.75 4.54 -17.96
CA GLU A 479 29.55 3.85 -19.24
C GLU A 479 28.47 2.76 -19.19
N ASN A 480 28.17 2.16 -18.03
CA ASN A 480 27.31 0.97 -17.93
C ASN A 480 26.11 1.15 -16.99
N ASP A 481 25.82 2.37 -16.54
CA ASP A 481 24.73 2.65 -15.60
C ASP A 481 24.02 3.97 -15.95
N CYS A 482 22.84 4.19 -15.38
CA CYS A 482 22.04 5.39 -15.63
C CYS A 482 22.22 6.41 -14.49
N LYS A 483 22.12 7.71 -14.83
CA LYS A 483 22.17 8.82 -13.86
C LYS A 483 21.23 9.93 -14.30
N TYR A 484 20.88 10.80 -13.35
CA TYR A 484 20.35 12.13 -13.68
C TYR A 484 21.35 13.20 -13.25
N ALA A 485 21.29 14.36 -13.87
CA ALA A 485 22.04 15.51 -13.39
C ALA A 485 21.31 16.82 -13.63
N VAL A 486 21.70 17.85 -12.88
CA VAL A 486 21.44 19.25 -13.24
C VAL A 486 22.75 20.00 -13.26
N TYR A 487 22.94 20.82 -14.28
CA TYR A 487 24.12 21.63 -14.50
C TYR A 487 23.70 23.08 -14.73
N ASP A 488 24.37 24.03 -14.07
CA ASP A 488 24.20 25.46 -14.34
C ASP A 488 25.04 25.88 -15.55
N PHE A 489 24.42 25.75 -16.73
CA PHE A 489 25.07 25.87 -18.04
C PHE A 489 25.26 27.32 -18.42
N GLU A 490 26.51 27.78 -18.35
CA GLU A 490 26.92 29.11 -18.78
C GLU A 490 27.39 29.09 -20.24
N TYR A 491 26.86 30.03 -21.01
CA TYR A 491 27.22 30.20 -22.42
C TYR A 491 27.20 31.68 -22.80
N GLU A 492 27.97 32.03 -23.82
CA GLU A 492 28.01 33.38 -24.38
C GLU A 492 27.11 33.47 -25.61
N ILE A 493 26.33 34.54 -25.68
CA ILE A 493 25.60 34.89 -26.90
C ILE A 493 26.53 35.79 -27.70
N SER A 494 26.77 35.40 -28.96
CA SER A 494 27.51 36.10 -30.02
C SER A 494 28.26 37.37 -29.59
N ALA A 495 29.60 37.30 -29.64
CA ALA A 495 30.60 38.37 -29.52
C ALA A 495 30.09 39.75 -29.02
N GLY A 496 29.67 39.82 -27.75
CA GLY A 496 29.46 41.11 -27.06
C GLY A 496 28.25 41.22 -26.11
N GLU A 497 27.30 40.28 -26.11
CA GLU A 497 26.04 40.42 -25.33
C GLU A 497 26.07 39.81 -23.91
N GLY A 498 27.25 39.41 -23.42
CA GLY A 498 27.45 38.92 -22.06
C GLY A 498 27.12 37.43 -21.85
N LYS A 499 27.49 36.91 -20.67
CA LYS A 499 27.27 35.51 -20.29
C LYS A 499 25.84 35.30 -19.80
N ARG A 500 25.17 34.27 -20.32
CA ARG A 500 23.88 33.80 -19.79
C ARG A 500 24.08 32.46 -19.11
N SER A 501 23.29 32.20 -18.07
CA SER A 501 23.23 30.90 -17.42
C SER A 501 21.84 30.32 -17.50
N LYS A 502 21.76 29.02 -17.75
CA LYS A 502 20.52 28.25 -17.77
C LYS A 502 20.75 26.94 -17.04
N ILE A 503 19.82 26.59 -16.15
CA ILE A 503 19.84 25.29 -15.49
C ILE A 503 19.32 24.25 -16.49
N VAL A 504 20.15 23.25 -16.77
CA VAL A 504 19.88 22.18 -17.74
C VAL A 504 19.83 20.85 -17.00
N PHE A 505 18.77 20.08 -17.25
CA PHE A 505 18.61 18.75 -16.70
C PHE A 505 19.09 17.69 -17.69
N PHE A 506 19.80 16.69 -17.20
CA PHE A 506 20.35 15.60 -17.98
C PHE A 506 19.77 14.28 -17.48
N GLN A 507 19.33 13.46 -18.43
CA GLN A 507 19.02 12.05 -18.24
C GLN A 507 20.05 11.24 -19.02
N TRP A 508 20.94 10.56 -18.30
CA TRP A 508 21.95 9.67 -18.88
C TRP A 508 21.48 8.23 -18.80
N SER A 509 21.38 7.57 -19.95
CA SER A 509 20.90 6.18 -20.07
C SER A 509 21.62 5.48 -21.24
N PRO A 510 22.89 5.08 -21.05
CA PRO A 510 23.72 4.59 -22.14
C PRO A 510 23.23 3.25 -22.67
N ASP A 511 23.47 2.96 -23.94
CA ASP A 511 22.94 1.75 -24.59
C ASP A 511 23.41 0.45 -23.93
N THR A 512 24.63 0.46 -23.40
CA THR A 512 25.30 -0.58 -22.62
C THR A 512 24.69 -0.83 -21.23
N ALA A 513 23.90 0.12 -20.68
CA ALA A 513 23.23 -0.08 -19.41
C ALA A 513 22.16 -1.18 -19.50
N SER A 514 21.95 -1.90 -18.39
CA SER A 514 20.95 -2.97 -18.34
C SER A 514 19.54 -2.43 -18.69
N VAL A 515 18.76 -3.22 -19.43
CA VAL A 515 17.38 -2.85 -19.82
C VAL A 515 16.56 -2.45 -18.60
N ARG A 516 16.72 -3.19 -17.49
CA ARG A 516 16.05 -2.90 -16.22
C ARG A 516 16.43 -1.53 -15.65
N ALA A 517 17.72 -1.14 -15.69
CA ALA A 517 18.15 0.17 -15.21
C ALA A 517 17.56 1.29 -16.06
N LYS A 518 17.64 1.16 -17.40
CA LYS A 518 17.08 2.14 -18.34
C LYS A 518 15.58 2.36 -18.13
N MET A 519 14.80 1.30 -17.92
CA MET A 519 13.36 1.40 -17.64
C MET A 519 13.07 2.11 -16.31
N VAL A 520 13.81 1.80 -15.25
CA VAL A 520 13.60 2.42 -13.93
C VAL A 520 13.95 3.91 -13.96
N TYR A 521 15.03 4.30 -14.64
CA TYR A 521 15.40 5.70 -14.81
C TYR A 521 14.49 6.45 -15.81
N ALA A 522 13.96 5.80 -16.83
CA ALA A 522 12.97 6.43 -17.70
C ALA A 522 11.67 6.75 -16.93
N SER A 523 11.14 5.77 -16.21
CA SER A 523 9.87 5.92 -15.46
C SER A 523 9.95 6.86 -14.26
N SER A 524 11.15 7.10 -13.70
CA SER A 524 11.33 7.96 -12.52
C SER A 524 11.69 9.41 -12.88
N LYS A 525 11.96 9.70 -14.15
CA LYS A 525 12.37 11.02 -14.64
C LYS A 525 11.39 12.12 -14.26
N ASP A 526 10.10 11.90 -14.54
CA ASP A 526 9.06 12.92 -14.33
C ASP A 526 8.86 13.26 -12.86
N SER A 527 9.18 12.34 -11.96
CA SER A 527 9.15 12.56 -10.51
C SER A 527 10.23 13.55 -10.09
N LEU A 528 11.47 13.34 -10.54
CA LEU A 528 12.57 14.28 -10.31
C LEU A 528 12.29 15.62 -10.98
N ARG A 529 11.97 15.59 -12.28
CA ARG A 529 11.83 16.78 -13.11
C ARG A 529 10.76 17.75 -12.61
N ARG A 530 9.63 17.23 -12.12
CA ARG A 530 8.56 18.03 -11.48
C ARG A 530 9.01 18.64 -10.15
N ALA A 531 9.85 17.94 -9.41
CA ALA A 531 10.35 18.44 -8.12
C ALA A 531 11.41 19.54 -8.29
N LEU A 532 12.19 19.51 -9.38
CA LEU A 532 13.22 20.50 -9.70
C LEU A 532 12.63 21.72 -10.45
N ASN A 533 11.92 22.59 -9.74
CA ASN A 533 11.29 23.78 -10.34
C ASN A 533 12.35 24.83 -10.76
N GLY A 534 12.39 25.22 -12.04
CA GLY A 534 13.33 26.21 -12.59
C GLY A 534 14.37 25.66 -13.58
N VAL A 535 14.30 24.37 -13.90
CA VAL A 535 15.05 23.78 -15.02
C VAL A 535 14.49 24.29 -16.35
N SER A 536 15.38 24.77 -17.22
CA SER A 536 15.04 25.42 -18.49
C SER A 536 14.99 24.49 -19.69
N SER A 537 15.77 23.41 -19.69
CA SER A 537 15.90 22.50 -20.84
C SER A 537 16.26 21.09 -20.35
N ASP A 538 15.79 20.09 -21.09
CA ASP A 538 16.04 18.68 -20.80
C ASP A 538 16.90 18.06 -21.91
N ILE A 539 18.00 17.43 -21.52
CA ILE A 539 18.91 16.67 -22.37
C ILE A 539 18.75 15.20 -22.02
N GLN A 540 18.60 14.37 -23.04
CA GLN A 540 18.62 12.92 -22.90
C GLN A 540 19.84 12.43 -23.68
N GLY A 541 20.71 11.69 -23.00
CA GLY A 541 21.94 11.14 -23.56
C GLY A 541 21.93 9.63 -23.46
N THR A 542 22.14 8.98 -24.59
CA THR A 542 22.43 7.55 -24.73
C THR A 542 23.88 7.30 -25.15
N ASP A 543 24.55 8.34 -25.65
CA ASP A 543 25.96 8.38 -26.01
C ASP A 543 26.57 9.75 -25.65
N PHE A 544 27.89 9.80 -25.42
CA PHE A 544 28.58 11.03 -25.02
C PHE A 544 28.49 12.15 -26.07
N SER A 545 28.35 11.82 -27.35
CA SER A 545 28.14 12.80 -28.42
C SER A 545 26.86 13.61 -28.23
N GLU A 546 25.81 13.01 -27.67
CA GLU A 546 24.50 13.64 -27.44
C GLU A 546 24.48 14.60 -26.24
N VAL A 547 25.44 14.43 -25.33
CA VAL A 547 25.64 15.29 -24.14
C VAL A 547 26.90 16.15 -24.26
N SER A 548 27.51 16.22 -25.45
CA SER A 548 28.66 17.10 -25.72
C SER A 548 28.28 18.57 -25.50
N TYR A 549 29.29 19.40 -25.18
CA TYR A 549 29.08 20.82 -24.94
C TYR A 549 28.40 21.50 -26.13
N GLU A 550 28.80 21.16 -27.36
CA GLU A 550 28.25 21.70 -28.59
C GLU A 550 26.78 21.30 -28.79
N ALA A 551 26.43 20.03 -28.55
CA ALA A 551 25.07 19.53 -28.68
C ALA A 551 24.12 20.21 -27.68
N VAL A 552 24.59 20.39 -26.44
CA VAL A 552 23.83 21.08 -25.39
C VAL A 552 23.71 22.58 -25.70
N LEU A 553 24.79 23.22 -26.13
CA LEU A 553 24.79 24.64 -26.52
C LEU A 553 23.77 24.92 -27.62
N ASP A 554 23.72 24.09 -28.67
CA ASP A 554 22.74 24.21 -29.75
C ASP A 554 21.31 24.12 -29.22
N LYS A 555 21.02 23.17 -28.31
CA LYS A 555 19.69 22.99 -27.74
C LYS A 555 19.28 24.13 -26.79
N VAL A 556 20.21 24.62 -25.98
CA VAL A 556 19.98 25.68 -24.99
C VAL A 556 19.87 27.07 -25.65
N SER A 557 20.59 27.29 -26.75
CA SER A 557 20.58 28.54 -27.53
C SER A 557 19.33 28.69 -28.41
N ARG A 558 18.81 27.60 -29.00
CA ARG A 558 17.55 27.62 -29.79
C ARG A 558 16.34 28.14 -29.01
N GLY A 559 16.30 27.91 -27.69
CA GLY A 559 15.23 28.41 -26.82
C GLY A 559 15.30 29.92 -26.50
N ALA A 560 16.29 30.66 -27.03
CA ALA A 560 16.39 32.12 -26.85
C ALA A 560 15.84 32.93 -28.05
N GLY A 561 15.33 32.25 -29.09
CA GLY A 561 14.99 32.85 -30.39
C GLY A 561 13.56 32.65 -30.89
N SER A 562 12.58 32.40 -30.01
CA SER A 562 11.16 32.40 -30.39
C SER A 562 10.32 33.04 -29.29
N HIS A 563 9.67 34.15 -29.66
CA HIS A 563 8.70 34.90 -28.87
C HIS A 563 7.56 34.03 -28.32
#